data_AF-A0A1M4WUS1-F1
#
_entry.id   AF-A0A1M4WUS1-F1
#
_cell.length_a   1.000
_cell.length_b   1.000
_cell.length_c   1.000
_cell.angle_alpha   90.00
_cell.angle_beta   90.00
_cell.angle_gamma   90.00
#
_symmetry.space_group_name_H-M   'P 1'
#
loop_
_entity.id
_entity.type
_entity.pdbx_description
1 polymer ?
#
loop_
_entity_poly.entity_id
_entity_poly.type
_entity_poly.pdbx_seq_one_letter_code
_entity_poly.pdbx_strand_id
1 'polypeptide(L)' 'MYKNTALAEMIRNTAYFLWEQDGRPEGRSFDYWLRAKDMHLRQIAYDKWLAEGAPPDRAEAHWRDAAGEIDNNQ' A
#
# COMPACT_ATOMS: atom_id res chain seq x y z
N MET A 1 -10.74 -13.13 16.61
CA MET A 1 -10.22 -12.68 15.29
C MET A 1 -10.96 -11.40 14.89
N TYR A 2 -10.55 -10.24 15.42
CA TYR A 2 -11.18 -8.93 15.16
C TYR A 2 -10.39 -8.06 14.17
N LYS A 3 -9.23 -8.55 13.69
CA LYS A 3 -8.27 -7.78 12.88
C LYS A 3 -8.83 -7.32 11.53
N ASN A 4 -9.78 -8.06 10.95
CA ASN A 4 -10.34 -7.72 9.63
C ASN A 4 -11.35 -6.56 9.72
N THR A 5 -12.14 -6.48 10.80
CA THR A 5 -13.15 -5.43 10.98
C THR A 5 -12.53 -4.09 11.31
N ALA A 6 -11.58 -4.04 12.24
CA ALA A 6 -10.91 -2.80 12.62
C ALA A 6 -10.09 -2.19 11.45
N LEU A 7 -9.41 -3.03 10.65
CA LEU A 7 -8.71 -2.58 9.45
C LEU A 7 -9.68 -2.02 8.41
N ALA A 8 -10.82 -2.68 8.19
CA ALA A 8 -11.85 -2.19 7.28
C ALA A 8 -12.41 -0.82 7.72
N GLU A 9 -12.59 -0.60 9.02
CA GLU A 9 -13.01 0.70 9.56
C GLU A 9 -11.93 1.77 9.37
N MET A 10 -10.66 1.45 9.62
CA MET A 10 -9.55 2.37 9.37
C MET A 10 -9.46 2.78 7.90
N ILE A 11 -9.57 1.82 6.97
CA ILE A 11 -9.59 2.09 5.53
C ILE A 11 -10.76 3.00 5.17
N ARG A 12 -11.97 2.72 5.69
CA ARG A 12 -13.15 3.55 5.42
C ARG A 12 -12.97 4.98 5.93
N ASN A 13 -12.44 5.15 7.14
CA ASN A 13 -12.22 6.47 7.73
C ASN A 13 -11.15 7.25 6.97
N THR A 14 -10.04 6.61 6.58
CA THR A 14 -9.02 7.23 5.73
C THR A 14 -9.57 7.62 4.36
N ALA A 15 -10.37 6.74 3.73
CA ALA A 15 -11.01 7.02 2.45
C ALA A 15 -11.96 8.23 2.54
N TYR A 16 -12.79 8.28 3.59
CA TYR A 16 -13.71 9.38 3.84
C TYR A 16 -12.94 10.69 4.04
N PHE A 17 -11.87 10.68 4.83
CA PHE A 17 -11.04 11.85 5.07
C PHE A 17 -10.41 12.38 3.78
N LEU A 18 -9.81 11.51 2.96
CA LEU A 18 -9.23 11.91 1.68
C LEU A 18 -10.28 12.45 0.70
N TRP A 19 -11.46 11.84 0.66
CA TRP A 19 -12.58 12.29 -0.17
C TRP A 19 -13.13 13.65 0.29
N GLU A 20 -13.24 13.86 1.60
CA GLU A 20 -13.69 15.13 2.19
C GLU A 20 -12.68 16.26 1.94
N GLN A 21 -11.37 15.98 2.09
CA GLN A 21 -10.31 16.94 1.80
C GLN A 21 -10.30 17.40 0.33
N ASP A 22 -10.66 16.52 -0.61
CA ASP A 22 -10.70 16.84 -2.04
C ASP A 22 -12.02 17.51 -2.48
N GLY A 23 -12.85 17.95 -1.51
CA GLY A 23 -14.09 18.68 -1.78
C GLY A 23 -15.29 17.79 -2.09
N ARG A 24 -15.26 16.53 -1.67
CA ARG A 24 -16.36 15.55 -1.83
C ARG A 24 -16.79 15.33 -3.30
N PRO A 25 -15.84 15.00 -4.21
CA PRO A 25 -16.18 14.76 -5.60
C PRO A 25 -17.14 13.57 -5.73
N GLU A 26 -18.28 13.80 -6.38
CA GLU A 26 -19.27 12.76 -6.64
C GLU A 26 -18.72 11.67 -7.58
N GLY A 27 -19.14 10.42 -7.37
CA GLY A 27 -18.74 9.28 -8.20
C GLY A 27 -17.32 8.76 -8.02
N ARG A 28 -16.46 9.45 -7.25
CA ARG A 28 -15.06 9.04 -7.03
C ARG A 28 -14.77 8.39 -5.68
N SER A 29 -15.78 8.23 -4.82
CA SER A 29 -15.61 7.67 -3.47
C SER A 29 -14.91 6.31 -3.43
N PHE A 30 -15.13 5.47 -4.46
CA PHE A 30 -14.46 4.18 -4.60
C PHE A 30 -12.95 4.31 -4.84
N ASP A 31 -12.51 5.31 -5.60
CA ASP A 31 -11.09 5.54 -5.87
C ASP A 31 -10.34 5.92 -4.58
N TYR A 32 -10.94 6.74 -3.71
CA TYR A 32 -10.36 7.06 -2.40
C TYR A 32 -10.33 5.85 -1.48
N TRP A 33 -11.33 4.97 -1.56
CA TRP A 33 -11.32 3.71 -0.82
C TRP A 33 -10.16 2.80 -1.26
N LEU A 34 -9.93 2.67 -2.57
CA LEU A 34 -8.78 1.92 -3.10
C LEU A 34 -7.45 2.52 -2.66
N ARG A 35 -7.30 3.85 -2.73
CA ARG A 35 -6.09 4.55 -2.25
C ARG A 35 -5.85 4.31 -0.77
N ALA A 36 -6.88 4.48 0.07
CA ALA A 36 -6.77 4.23 1.51
C ALA A 36 -6.39 2.77 1.81
N LYS A 37 -7.00 1.81 1.12
CA LYS A 37 -6.67 0.39 1.24
C LYS A 37 -5.19 0.13 0.93
N ASP A 38 -4.69 0.68 -0.17
CA ASP A 38 -3.31 0.52 -0.63
C ASP A 38 -2.31 1.14 0.35
N MET A 39 -2.63 2.31 0.94
CA MET A 39 -1.83 2.93 2.01
C MET A 39 -1.70 2.02 3.23
N HIS A 40 -2.82 1.48 3.74
CA HIS A 40 -2.80 0.59 4.90
C HIS A 40 -2.10 -0.74 4.61
N LEU A 41 -2.24 -1.30 3.40
CA LEU A 41 -1.51 -2.51 3.00
C LEU A 41 0.00 -2.29 2.99
N ARG A 42 0.47 -1.17 2.44
CA ARG A 42 1.91 -0.84 2.47
C ARG A 42 2.41 -0.65 3.89
N GLN A 43 1.65 0.03 4.75
CA GLN A 43 2.02 0.21 6.15
C GLN A 43 2.17 -1.14 6.86
N ILE A 44 1.19 -2.04 6.73
CA ILE A 44 1.25 -3.38 7.34
C ILE A 44 2.43 -4.19 6.80
N ALA A 45 2.70 -4.12 5.49
CA ALA A 45 3.83 -4.81 4.88
C ALA A 45 5.17 -4.25 5.42
N TYR A 46 5.28 -2.93 5.56
CA TYR A 46 6.45 -2.27 6.10
C TYR A 46 6.65 -2.57 7.59
N ASP A 47 5.59 -2.53 8.40
CA ASP A 47 5.63 -2.87 9.82
C ASP A 47 6.08 -4.32 10.02
N LYS A 48 5.60 -5.23 9.16
CA LYS A 48 6.03 -6.63 9.16
C LYS A 48 7.51 -6.77 8.78
N TRP A 49 7.96 -6.07 7.74
CA TRP A 49 9.37 -6.05 7.34
C TRP A 49 10.28 -5.51 8.44
N LEU A 50 9.85 -4.45 9.15
CA LEU A 50 10.58 -3.89 10.28
C LEU A 50 10.61 -4.86 11.47
N ALA A 51 9.50 -5.52 11.78
CA ALA A 51 9.41 -6.52 12.85
C ALA A 51 10.27 -7.76 12.57
N GLU A 52 10.51 -8.10 11.31
CA GLU A 52 11.42 -9.17 10.87
C GLU A 52 12.91 -8.76 10.94
N GLY A 53 13.21 -7.55 11.43
CA GLY A 53 14.57 -7.06 11.65
C GLY A 53 15.18 -6.37 10.43
N ALA A 54 14.36 -5.94 9.47
CA ALA A 54 14.77 -5.17 8.29
C ALA A 54 16.05 -5.73 7.64
N PRO A 55 16.06 -7.01 7.20
CA PRO A 55 17.28 -7.66 6.71
C PRO A 55 17.85 -6.88 5.51
N PRO A 56 19.06 -6.28 5.64
CA PRO A 56 19.62 -5.40 4.61
C PRO A 56 20.19 -6.17 3.41
N ASP A 57 20.36 -7.49 3.52
CA ASP A 57 21.11 -8.31 2.56
C ASP A 57 20.29 -8.81 1.35
N ARG A 58 19.11 -8.21 1.10
CA ARG A 58 18.35 -8.40 -0.16
C ARG A 58 17.94 -7.10 -0.84
N ALA A 59 18.39 -5.95 -0.35
CA ALA A 59 18.07 -4.67 -0.98
C ALA A 59 18.82 -4.50 -2.31
N GLU A 60 20.08 -4.96 -2.43
CA GLU A 60 20.90 -4.78 -3.64
C GLU A 60 20.63 -5.82 -4.75
N ALA A 61 20.19 -7.04 -4.41
CA ALA A 61 19.92 -8.09 -5.41
C ALA A 61 18.75 -7.73 -6.34
N HIS A 62 17.74 -7.02 -5.83
CA HIS A 62 16.54 -6.68 -6.61
C HIS A 62 16.72 -5.50 -7.58
N TRP A 63 17.76 -4.67 -7.43
CA TRP A 63 18.03 -3.58 -8.38
C TRP A 63 18.74 -4.06 -9.66
N ARG A 64 19.47 -5.20 -9.62
CA ARG A 64 20.11 -5.78 -10.80
C ARG A 64 19.18 -6.65 -11.65
N ASP A 65 18.26 -7.40 -11.04
CA ASP A 65 17.27 -8.19 -11.79
C ASP A 65 16.26 -7.32 -12.56
N ALA A 66 15.80 -6.21 -11.94
CA ALA A 66 14.87 -5.30 -12.59
C ALA A 66 15.47 -4.58 -13.83
N ALA A 67 16.80 -4.45 -13.90
CA ALA A 67 17.49 -3.89 -15.06
C ALA A 67 17.78 -4.93 -16.16
N GLY A 68 17.83 -6.22 -15.83
CA GLY A 68 18.09 -7.31 -16.79
C GLY A 68 16.85 -7.77 -17.56
N GLU A 69 15.66 -7.66 -16.98
CA GLU A 69 14.42 -8.10 -17.66
C GLU A 69 13.88 -7.13 -18.72
N ILE A 70 14.45 -5.91 -18.84
CA ILE A 70 14.03 -4.95 -19.88
C ILE A 70 14.73 -5.18 -21.23
N ASP A 71 15.86 -5.89 -21.28
CA ASP A 71 16.66 -6.01 -22.53
C ASP A 71 16.49 -7.33 -23.30
N ASN A 72 15.91 -8.37 -22.70
CA ASN A 72 15.73 -9.66 -23.41
C ASN A 72 14.35 -9.78 -24.07
N ASN A 73 14.08 -8.86 -24.99
CA ASN A 73 13.15 -9.08 -26.09
C ASN A 73 13.89 -8.92 -27.42
N GLN A 74 14.64 -9.96 -27.80
CA GLN A 74 14.90 -10.25 -29.21
C GLN A 74 15.11 -11.75 -29.46
#